data_AF-A0A2U1VNH2-F1
#
_entry.id   AF-A0A2U1VNH2-F1
#
_cell.length_a   1.000
_cell.length_b   1.000
_cell.length_c   1.000
_cell.angle_alpha   90.00
_cell.angle_beta   90.00
_cell.angle_gamma   90.00
#
_symmetry.space_group_name_H-M   'P 1'
#
loop_
_entity.id
_entity.type
_entity.pdbx_description
1 polymer ?
#
loop_
_entity_poly.entity_id
_entity_poly.type
_entity_poly.pdbx_seq_one_letter_code
_entity_poly.pdbx_strand_id
1 'polypeptide(L)'
;MDPDKLAKVLAMAESEHQGEALSALRAARIMLSRAGLSFRDLAERARSPAMPEAPPAAASPGAPAQPPPPDEVVRGLRRQVKDLELELATLRRQLDKAAGDADRQREEADRWRTLARDTAEKLWDMGKALERKHSHHADTDKRRAVLELLQDPGSALLSDREIARRVGVSAHDVTHWRRRLAIVGRKLRLLPVVPRGRGLWGGPSAIGLAKRPPALERRRWLGFSAEITIAERGGRQEVTRYGGRG
;
A
#
# COMPACT_ATOMS: atom_id res chain seq x y z
N MET A 1 19.09 16.91 -29.00
CA MET A 1 19.25 15.60 -28.33
C MET A 1 20.73 15.33 -28.26
N ASP A 2 21.24 14.96 -27.09
CA ASP A 2 22.68 14.80 -26.90
C ASP A 2 23.11 13.41 -27.38
N PRO A 3 23.92 13.31 -28.44
CA PRO A 3 24.30 12.03 -29.05
C PRO A 3 25.08 11.13 -28.07
N ASP A 4 25.91 11.73 -27.20
CA ASP A 4 26.71 11.00 -26.21
C ASP A 4 25.85 10.32 -25.14
N LYS A 5 24.71 10.93 -24.78
CA LYS A 5 23.76 10.34 -23.83
C LYS A 5 23.02 9.16 -24.44
N LEU A 6 22.65 9.24 -25.74
CA LEU A 6 22.07 8.12 -26.46
C LEU A 6 23.07 6.97 -26.56
N ALA A 7 24.32 7.24 -26.95
CA ALA A 7 25.37 6.23 -27.07
C ALA A 7 25.60 5.49 -25.75
N LYS A 8 25.62 6.20 -24.63
CA LYS A 8 25.76 5.59 -23.29
C LYS A 8 24.56 4.69 -22.93
N VAL A 9 23.34 5.11 -23.24
CA VAL A 9 22.14 4.30 -23.00
C VAL A 9 22.11 3.07 -23.91
N LEU A 10 22.56 3.19 -25.16
CA LEU A 10 22.69 2.04 -26.07
C LEU A 10 23.78 1.08 -25.62
N ALA A 11 24.91 1.57 -25.10
CA ALA A 11 25.93 0.72 -24.49
C ALA A 11 25.40 -0.01 -23.23
N MET A 12 24.55 0.65 -22.42
CA MET A 12 23.85 -0.04 -21.32
C MET A 12 22.83 -1.07 -21.81
N ALA A 13 22.30 -0.93 -23.03
CA ALA A 13 21.40 -1.93 -23.61
C ALA A 13 22.12 -3.24 -23.97
N GLU A 14 23.46 -3.24 -24.04
CA GLU A 14 24.30 -4.43 -24.23
C GLU A 14 24.59 -5.18 -22.91
N SER A 15 24.04 -4.74 -21.77
CA SER A 15 24.24 -5.39 -20.48
C SER A 15 23.66 -6.81 -20.45
N GLU A 16 24.34 -7.74 -19.77
CA GLU A 16 23.89 -9.14 -19.57
C GLU A 16 22.54 -9.26 -18.83
N HIS A 17 22.15 -8.23 -18.09
CA HIS A 17 20.93 -8.22 -17.28
C HIS A 17 19.73 -7.79 -18.14
N GLN A 18 18.85 -8.74 -18.46
CA GLN A 18 17.70 -8.52 -19.36
C GLN A 18 16.78 -7.35 -18.94
N GLY A 19 16.58 -7.15 -17.63
CA GLY A 19 15.75 -6.06 -17.11
C GLY A 19 16.36 -4.68 -17.34
N GLU A 20 17.67 -4.55 -17.16
CA GLU A 20 18.40 -3.29 -17.37
C GLU A 20 18.49 -2.96 -18.87
N ALA A 21 18.79 -3.95 -19.71
CA ALA A 21 18.83 -3.81 -21.15
C ALA A 21 17.48 -3.31 -21.73
N LEU A 22 16.36 -3.90 -21.27
CA LEU A 22 15.02 -3.47 -21.70
C LEU A 22 14.67 -2.06 -21.21
N SER A 23 15.10 -1.70 -20.00
CA SER A 23 14.91 -0.35 -19.46
C SER A 23 15.70 0.70 -20.26
N ALA A 24 16.93 0.36 -20.66
CA ALA A 24 17.79 1.20 -21.48
C ALA A 24 17.21 1.38 -22.90
N LEU A 25 16.71 0.31 -23.54
CA LEU A 25 16.05 0.41 -24.84
C LEU A 25 14.79 1.28 -24.80
N ARG A 26 14.00 1.20 -23.72
CA ARG A 26 12.84 2.09 -23.52
C ARG A 26 13.28 3.55 -23.36
N ALA A 27 14.35 3.81 -22.59
CA ALA A 27 14.89 5.15 -22.44
C ALA A 27 15.41 5.72 -23.78
N ALA A 28 16.15 4.93 -24.55
CA ALA A 28 16.61 5.29 -25.89
C ALA A 28 15.44 5.62 -26.83
N ARG A 29 14.36 4.82 -26.80
CA ARG A 29 13.14 5.09 -27.58
C ARG A 29 12.50 6.44 -27.23
N ILE A 30 12.42 6.77 -25.94
CA ILE A 30 11.86 8.04 -25.46
C ILE A 30 12.75 9.22 -25.85
N MET A 31 14.07 9.05 -25.80
CA MET A 31 15.03 10.08 -26.22
C MET A 31 14.94 10.36 -27.72
N LEU A 32 14.74 9.32 -28.54
CA LEU A 32 14.55 9.46 -29.98
C LEU A 32 13.20 10.09 -30.33
N SER A 33 12.12 9.66 -29.68
CA SER A 33 10.79 10.23 -29.94
C SER A 33 10.70 11.72 -29.58
N ARG A 34 11.39 12.15 -28.51
CA ARG A 34 11.54 13.58 -28.16
C ARG A 34 12.28 14.38 -29.23
N ALA A 35 13.14 13.74 -30.00
CA ALA A 35 13.85 14.35 -31.13
C ALA A 35 13.08 14.23 -32.46
N GLY A 36 11.88 13.63 -32.46
CA GLY A 36 11.11 13.36 -33.67
C GLY A 36 11.69 12.24 -34.54
N LEU A 37 12.60 11.43 -34.00
CA LEU A 37 13.29 10.37 -34.71
C LEU A 37 12.84 8.99 -34.20
N SER A 38 12.92 7.99 -35.06
CA SER A 38 12.72 6.59 -34.73
C SER A 38 14.03 5.80 -34.87
N PHE A 39 14.08 4.59 -34.31
CA PHE A 39 15.20 3.67 -34.51
C PHE A 39 15.42 3.32 -35.99
N ARG A 40 14.35 3.36 -36.79
CA ARG A 40 14.41 3.13 -38.23
C ARG A 40 15.16 4.25 -38.93
N ASP A 41 14.90 5.51 -38.56
CA ASP A 41 15.59 6.67 -39.15
C ASP A 41 17.09 6.68 -38.82
N LEU A 42 17.46 6.20 -37.63
CA LEU A 42 18.88 5.98 -37.27
C LEU A 42 19.52 4.86 -38.09
N ALA A 43 18.81 3.75 -38.29
CA ALA A 43 19.33 2.63 -39.08
C ALA A 43 19.48 2.99 -40.57
N GLU A 44 18.54 3.78 -41.12
CA GLU A 44 18.61 4.31 -42.49
C GLU A 44 19.77 5.31 -42.64
N ARG A 45 20.01 6.14 -41.62
CA ARG A 45 21.14 7.07 -41.59
C ARG A 45 22.49 6.38 -41.42
N ALA A 46 22.56 5.29 -40.64
CA ALA A 46 23.76 4.47 -40.51
C ALA A 46 24.08 3.66 -41.78
N ARG A 47 23.05 3.30 -42.57
CA ARG A 47 23.21 2.65 -43.89
C ARG A 47 23.66 3.60 -45.00
N SER A 48 23.63 4.91 -44.77
CA SER A 48 24.19 5.91 -45.68
C SER A 48 25.57 6.35 -45.17
N PRO A 49 26.65 5.61 -45.48
CA PRO A 49 27.99 6.14 -45.26
C PRO A 49 28.15 7.40 -46.10
N ALA A 50 28.52 8.50 -45.45
CA ALA A 50 29.04 9.67 -46.15
C ALA A 50 30.21 9.22 -47.03
N MET A 51 30.07 9.47 -48.32
CA MET A 51 31.03 9.18 -49.37
C MET A 51 32.41 9.78 -49.02
N PRO A 52 33.49 9.01 -48.89
CA PRO A 52 34.83 9.52 -49.04
C PRO A 52 35.14 9.58 -50.55
N GLU A 53 35.29 10.81 -51.03
CA GLU A 53 36.13 11.28 -52.14
C GLU A 53 36.95 10.22 -52.90
N ALA A 54 36.79 10.18 -54.23
CA ALA A 54 37.68 9.51 -55.18
C ALA A 54 38.44 10.57 -56.00
N PRO A 55 39.59 10.28 -56.65
CA PRO A 55 40.66 9.29 -56.41
C PRO A 55 42.07 9.95 -56.40
N PRO A 56 43.17 9.16 -56.36
CA PRO A 56 44.01 9.19 -57.57
C PRO A 56 44.25 7.80 -58.17
N ALA A 57 44.36 7.81 -59.49
CA ALA A 57 44.60 6.68 -60.37
C ALA A 57 45.92 5.95 -60.06
N ALA A 58 45.88 4.61 -60.10
CA ALA A 58 46.73 3.74 -60.92
C ALA A 58 46.76 2.30 -60.37
N ALA A 59 45.95 1.42 -60.97
CA ALA A 59 46.29 -0.01 -61.03
C ALA A 59 45.66 -0.57 -62.32
N SER A 60 46.53 -1.08 -63.19
CA SER A 60 46.28 -1.60 -64.53
C SER A 60 45.18 -2.67 -64.59
N PRO A 61 44.46 -2.82 -65.73
CA PRO A 61 43.57 -3.96 -65.96
C PRO A 61 44.42 -5.19 -66.28
N GLY A 62 44.82 -5.92 -65.24
CA GLY A 62 45.46 -7.23 -65.38
C GLY A 62 44.41 -8.31 -65.68
N ALA A 63 44.39 -8.76 -66.94
CA ALA A 63 43.92 -10.05 -67.48
C ALA A 63 42.55 -10.61 -67.05
N PRO A 64 41.73 -11.15 -68.00
CA PRO A 64 40.54 -11.91 -67.65
C PRO A 64 40.97 -13.16 -66.86
N ALA A 65 40.56 -13.25 -65.60
CA ALA A 65 40.73 -14.44 -64.79
C ALA A 65 40.11 -15.64 -65.52
N GLN A 66 40.94 -16.61 -65.90
CA GLN A 66 40.46 -17.89 -66.41
C GLN A 66 39.49 -18.48 -65.38
N PRO A 67 38.33 -19.01 -65.81
CA PRO A 67 37.40 -19.65 -64.88
C PRO A 67 38.12 -20.82 -64.19
N PRO A 68 37.98 -20.96 -62.86
CA PRO A 68 38.63 -22.02 -62.12
C PRO A 68 38.20 -23.39 -62.70
N PRO A 69 39.13 -24.36 -62.79
CA PRO A 69 38.79 -25.68 -63.29
C PRO A 69 37.65 -26.29 -62.45
N PRO A 70 36.72 -27.03 -63.09
CA PRO A 70 35.49 -27.52 -62.43
C PRO A 70 35.78 -28.36 -61.18
N ASP A 71 36.94 -29.03 -61.11
CA ASP A 71 37.36 -29.81 -59.96
C ASP A 71 37.62 -28.97 -58.70
N GLU A 72 38.09 -27.73 -58.86
CA GLU A 72 38.29 -26.80 -57.75
C GLU A 72 36.95 -26.30 -57.21
N VAL A 73 35.98 -26.06 -58.10
CA VAL A 73 34.61 -25.69 -57.73
C VAL A 73 33.94 -26.83 -56.95
N VAL A 74 34.06 -28.07 -57.41
CA VAL A 74 33.52 -29.24 -56.70
C VAL A 74 34.19 -29.44 -55.34
N ARG A 75 35.51 -29.22 -55.23
CA ARG A 75 36.21 -29.27 -53.94
C ARG A 75 35.77 -28.15 -53.00
N GLY A 76 35.56 -26.94 -53.51
CA GLY A 76 35.03 -25.81 -52.75
C GLY A 76 33.63 -26.09 -52.21
N LEU A 77 32.73 -26.57 -53.07
CA LEU A 77 31.37 -26.97 -52.68
C LEU A 77 31.37 -28.07 -51.62
N ARG A 78 32.25 -29.08 -51.73
CA ARG A 78 32.37 -30.13 -50.71
C ARG A 78 32.86 -29.61 -49.35
N ARG A 79 33.70 -28.58 -49.32
CA ARG A 79 34.11 -27.93 -48.07
C ARG A 79 32.93 -27.16 -47.48
N GLN A 80 32.24 -26.36 -48.29
CA GLN A 80 31.06 -25.62 -47.87
C GLN A 80 29.96 -26.55 -47.31
N VAL A 81 29.71 -27.70 -47.94
CA VAL A 81 28.75 -28.69 -47.41
C VAL A 81 29.18 -29.19 -46.03
N LYS A 82 30.47 -29.49 -45.82
CA LYS A 82 30.98 -29.91 -44.51
C LYS A 82 30.88 -28.81 -43.45
N ASP A 83 31.17 -27.57 -43.84
CA ASP A 83 31.07 -26.41 -42.93
C ASP A 83 29.61 -26.18 -42.53
N LEU A 84 28.68 -26.25 -43.48
CA LEU A 84 27.23 -26.18 -43.23
C LEU A 84 26.73 -27.35 -42.37
N GLU A 85 27.24 -28.57 -42.57
CA GLU A 85 26.90 -29.72 -41.74
C GLU A 85 27.36 -29.53 -40.28
N LEU A 86 28.54 -28.95 -40.08
CA LEU A 86 29.04 -28.59 -38.76
C LEU A 86 28.20 -27.48 -38.13
N GLU A 87 27.86 -26.44 -38.89
CA GLU A 87 26.97 -25.37 -38.42
C GLU A 87 25.60 -25.94 -38.02
N LEU A 88 24.98 -26.80 -38.83
CA LEU A 88 23.73 -27.47 -38.49
C LEU A 88 23.85 -28.31 -37.21
N ALA A 89 24.96 -29.03 -37.03
CA ALA A 89 25.20 -29.79 -35.80
C ALA A 89 25.34 -28.87 -34.58
N THR A 90 26.01 -27.72 -34.71
CA THR A 90 26.13 -26.75 -33.62
C THR A 90 24.79 -26.08 -33.29
N LEU A 91 24.03 -25.66 -34.31
CA LEU A 91 22.71 -25.05 -34.14
C LEU A 91 21.72 -26.03 -33.51
N ARG A 92 21.75 -27.31 -33.88
CA ARG A 92 20.94 -28.35 -33.23
C ARG A 92 21.27 -28.47 -31.74
N ARG A 93 22.56 -28.55 -31.38
CA ARG A 93 22.98 -28.59 -29.97
C ARG A 93 22.57 -27.33 -29.19
N GLN A 94 22.64 -26.16 -29.84
CA GLN A 94 22.18 -24.91 -29.24
C GLN A 94 20.66 -24.91 -29.04
N LEU A 95 19.89 -25.44 -29.98
CA LEU A 95 18.44 -25.58 -29.87
C LEU A 95 18.07 -26.54 -28.76
N ASP A 96 18.70 -27.71 -28.69
CA ASP A 96 18.47 -28.69 -27.61
C ASP A 96 18.79 -28.10 -26.23
N LYS A 97 19.90 -27.34 -26.13
CA LYS A 97 20.27 -26.63 -24.91
C LYS A 97 19.23 -25.57 -24.53
N ALA A 98 18.82 -24.74 -25.50
CA ALA A 98 17.83 -23.69 -25.27
C ALA A 98 16.46 -24.28 -24.91
N ALA A 99 16.07 -25.41 -25.50
CA ALA A 99 14.86 -26.14 -25.16
C ALA A 99 14.92 -26.65 -23.71
N GLY A 100 16.03 -27.26 -23.31
CA GLY A 100 16.22 -27.70 -21.92
C GLY A 100 16.21 -26.55 -20.90
N ASP A 101 16.80 -25.40 -21.24
CA ASP A 101 16.77 -24.21 -20.39
C ASP A 101 15.36 -23.60 -20.30
N ALA A 102 14.60 -23.62 -21.40
CA ALA A 102 13.20 -23.18 -21.39
C ALA A 102 12.32 -24.09 -20.54
N ASP A 103 12.54 -25.40 -20.55
CA ASP A 103 11.80 -26.34 -19.70
C ASP A 103 12.13 -26.15 -18.22
N ARG A 104 13.40 -25.91 -17.85
CA ARG A 104 13.78 -25.54 -16.48
C ARG A 104 13.08 -24.26 -16.01
N GLN A 105 13.04 -23.24 -16.85
CA GLN A 105 12.33 -21.98 -16.54
C GLN A 105 10.83 -22.19 -16.37
N ARG A 106 10.21 -23.09 -17.17
CA ARG A 106 8.80 -23.45 -17.00
C ARG A 106 8.54 -24.15 -15.68
N GLU A 107 9.37 -25.12 -15.31
CA GLU A 107 9.27 -25.81 -14.02
C GLU A 107 9.43 -24.83 -12.85
N GLU A 108 10.40 -23.93 -12.91
CA GLU A 108 10.58 -22.88 -11.89
C GLU A 108 9.36 -21.97 -11.82
N ALA A 109 8.83 -21.52 -12.96
CA ALA A 109 7.62 -20.70 -13.00
C ALA A 109 6.42 -21.44 -12.38
N ASP A 110 6.27 -22.74 -12.62
CA ASP A 110 5.21 -23.55 -12.02
C ASP A 110 5.39 -23.74 -10.51
N ARG A 111 6.64 -23.91 -10.03
CA ARG A 111 6.96 -23.90 -8.60
C ARG A 111 6.57 -22.57 -7.96
N TRP A 112 6.95 -21.44 -8.56
CA TRP A 112 6.59 -20.11 -8.07
C TRP A 112 5.07 -19.87 -8.09
N ARG A 113 4.36 -20.33 -9.13
CA ARG A 113 2.89 -20.25 -9.19
C ARG A 113 2.23 -21.04 -8.07
N THR A 114 2.76 -22.23 -7.77
CA THR A 114 2.23 -23.08 -6.68
C THR A 114 2.46 -22.42 -5.33
N LEU A 115 3.69 -21.95 -5.07
CA LEU A 115 3.99 -21.20 -3.84
C LEU A 115 3.13 -19.95 -3.69
N ALA A 116 2.89 -19.22 -4.78
CA ALA A 116 2.01 -18.05 -4.76
C ALA A 116 0.56 -18.41 -4.42
N ARG A 117 0.04 -19.54 -4.92
CA ARG A 117 -1.30 -20.03 -4.55
C ARG A 117 -1.37 -20.45 -3.08
N ASP A 118 -0.43 -21.27 -2.62
CA ASP A 118 -0.38 -21.76 -1.24
C ASP A 118 -0.25 -20.59 -0.24
N THR A 119 0.55 -19.58 -0.58
CA THR A 119 0.68 -18.38 0.26
C THR A 119 -0.59 -17.55 0.25
N ALA A 120 -1.26 -17.39 -0.90
CA ALA A 120 -2.55 -16.72 -0.98
C ALA A 120 -3.63 -17.44 -0.15
N GLU A 121 -3.69 -18.77 -0.21
CA GLU A 121 -4.62 -19.58 0.60
C GLU A 121 -4.35 -19.42 2.10
N LYS A 122 -3.08 -19.51 2.53
CA LYS A 122 -2.71 -19.27 3.95
C LYS A 122 -3.09 -17.87 4.41
N LEU A 123 -2.84 -16.85 3.59
CA LEU A 123 -3.23 -15.48 3.91
C LEU A 123 -4.75 -15.31 3.98
N TRP A 124 -5.49 -16.01 3.11
CA TRP A 124 -6.94 -16.03 3.15
C TRP A 124 -7.46 -16.67 4.44
N ASP A 125 -6.93 -17.82 4.82
CA ASP A 125 -7.31 -18.51 6.06
C ASP A 125 -6.96 -17.69 7.30
N MET A 126 -5.79 -17.05 7.31
CA MET A 126 -5.41 -16.10 8.36
C MET A 126 -6.37 -14.91 8.41
N GLY A 127 -6.72 -14.34 7.26
CA GLY A 127 -7.70 -13.26 7.15
C GLY A 127 -9.06 -13.68 7.72
N LYS A 128 -9.53 -14.88 7.39
CA LYS A 128 -10.79 -15.42 7.92
C LYS A 128 -10.72 -15.72 9.41
N ALA A 129 -9.60 -16.24 9.91
CA ALA A 129 -9.40 -16.45 11.34
C ALA A 129 -9.38 -15.11 12.11
N LEU A 130 -8.76 -14.08 11.54
CA LEU A 130 -8.76 -12.73 12.08
C LEU A 130 -10.14 -12.09 12.03
N GLU A 131 -10.93 -12.28 10.97
CA GLU A 131 -12.31 -11.79 10.88
C GLU A 131 -13.19 -12.39 12.00
N ARG A 132 -13.06 -13.70 12.24
CA ARG A 132 -13.73 -14.37 13.37
C ARG A 132 -13.28 -13.80 14.72
N LYS A 133 -11.98 -13.54 14.91
CA LYS A 133 -11.44 -12.93 16.13
C LYS A 133 -11.86 -11.47 16.27
N HIS A 134 -11.89 -10.69 15.19
CA HIS A 134 -12.29 -9.29 15.20
C HIS A 134 -13.77 -9.14 15.54
N SER A 135 -14.62 -10.10 15.18
CA SER A 135 -16.00 -10.14 15.67
C SER A 135 -16.06 -10.14 17.20
N HIS A 136 -15.22 -10.94 17.87
CA HIS A 136 -15.11 -10.91 19.34
C HIS A 136 -14.45 -9.63 19.88
N HIS A 137 -13.46 -9.07 19.16
CA HIS A 137 -12.86 -7.80 19.55
C HIS A 137 -13.84 -6.63 19.41
N ALA A 138 -14.75 -6.67 18.43
CA ALA A 138 -15.79 -5.66 18.26
C ALA A 138 -16.69 -5.58 19.50
N ASP A 139 -16.99 -6.69 20.17
CA ASP A 139 -17.72 -6.66 21.44
C ASP A 139 -16.88 -6.08 22.58
N THR A 140 -15.57 -6.35 22.62
CA THR A 140 -14.67 -5.68 23.58
C THR A 140 -14.49 -4.18 23.30
N ASP A 141 -14.51 -3.78 22.04
CA ASP A 141 -14.37 -2.39 21.59
C ASP A 141 -15.66 -1.62 21.86
N LYS A 142 -16.82 -2.23 21.64
CA LYS A 142 -18.12 -1.73 22.11
C LYS A 142 -18.11 -1.52 23.62
N ARG A 143 -17.59 -2.49 24.39
CA ARG A 143 -17.44 -2.33 25.85
C ARG A 143 -16.52 -1.16 26.20
N ARG A 144 -15.38 -0.99 25.53
CA ARG A 144 -14.47 0.14 25.74
C ARG A 144 -15.16 1.47 25.44
N ALA A 145 -15.82 1.59 24.29
CA ALA A 145 -16.57 2.78 23.89
C ALA A 145 -17.71 3.14 24.87
N VAL A 146 -18.43 2.14 25.40
CA VAL A 146 -19.42 2.37 26.48
C VAL A 146 -18.73 2.92 27.73
N LEU A 147 -17.58 2.36 28.13
CA LEU A 147 -16.86 2.81 29.32
C LEU A 147 -16.28 4.22 29.16
N GLU A 148 -15.81 4.60 27.97
CA GLU A 148 -15.33 5.96 27.67
C GLU A 148 -16.46 6.99 27.80
N LEU A 149 -17.63 6.73 27.20
CA LEU A 149 -18.80 7.60 27.31
C LEU A 149 -19.39 7.68 28.73
N LEU A 150 -19.20 6.64 29.55
CA LEU A 150 -19.62 6.66 30.94
C LEU A 150 -18.61 7.36 31.86
N GLN A 151 -17.35 7.52 31.43
CA GLN A 151 -16.31 8.22 32.18
C GLN A 151 -16.28 9.72 31.86
N ASP A 152 -16.66 10.12 30.64
CA ASP A 152 -16.78 11.53 30.29
C ASP A 152 -18.02 12.18 30.97
N PRO A 153 -17.84 13.24 31.77
CA PRO A 153 -18.92 13.83 32.57
C PRO A 153 -20.08 14.39 31.72
N GLY A 154 -19.81 14.83 30.48
CA GLY A 154 -20.85 15.36 29.59
C GLY A 154 -21.73 14.25 29.01
N SER A 155 -21.11 13.16 28.55
CA SER A 155 -21.81 12.04 27.93
C SER A 155 -22.40 11.04 28.95
N ALA A 156 -21.88 10.97 30.17
CA ALA A 156 -22.43 10.16 31.25
C ALA A 156 -23.86 10.57 31.65
N LEU A 157 -24.26 11.82 31.40
CA LEU A 157 -25.61 12.32 31.68
C LEU A 157 -26.66 11.83 30.69
N LEU A 158 -26.26 11.28 29.53
CA LEU A 158 -27.15 10.73 28.52
C LEU A 158 -27.92 9.51 29.04
N SER A 159 -29.10 9.27 28.45
CA SER A 159 -29.89 8.08 28.77
C SER A 159 -29.18 6.81 28.30
N ASP A 160 -29.42 5.68 28.99
CA ASP A 160 -28.80 4.41 28.62
C ASP A 160 -29.20 3.97 27.20
N ARG A 161 -30.40 4.33 26.74
CA ARG A 161 -30.86 4.13 25.35
C ARG A 161 -30.07 4.96 24.35
N GLU A 162 -29.70 6.19 24.71
CA GLU A 162 -28.94 7.08 23.82
C GLU A 162 -27.49 6.61 23.67
N ILE A 163 -26.85 6.21 24.77
CA ILE A 163 -25.51 5.62 24.75
C ILE A 163 -25.52 4.29 23.99
N ALA A 164 -26.53 3.45 24.22
CA ALA A 164 -26.74 2.20 23.48
C ALA A 164 -26.86 2.42 21.96
N ARG A 165 -27.61 3.45 21.52
CA ARG A 165 -27.71 3.79 20.10
C ARG A 165 -26.39 4.25 19.50
N ARG A 166 -25.61 5.05 20.22
CA ARG A 166 -24.31 5.56 19.75
C ARG A 166 -23.25 4.48 19.60
N VAL A 167 -23.25 3.48 20.48
CA VAL A 167 -22.25 2.40 20.48
C VAL A 167 -22.76 1.12 19.79
N GLY A 168 -24.06 0.98 19.56
CA GLY A 168 -24.67 -0.21 18.97
C GLY A 168 -24.74 -1.41 19.93
N VAL A 169 -25.07 -1.15 21.20
CA VAL A 169 -25.15 -2.17 22.28
C VAL A 169 -26.55 -2.14 22.90
N SER A 170 -26.94 -3.19 23.63
CA SER A 170 -28.22 -3.16 24.37
C SER A 170 -28.19 -2.12 25.50
N ALA A 171 -29.32 -1.45 25.73
CA ALA A 171 -29.47 -0.50 26.85
C ALA A 171 -29.31 -1.19 28.23
N HIS A 172 -29.59 -2.50 28.29
CA HIS A 172 -29.37 -3.30 29.48
C HIS A 172 -27.89 -3.41 29.84
N ASP A 173 -27.00 -3.62 28.86
CA ASP A 173 -25.56 -3.72 29.10
C ASP A 173 -24.97 -2.38 29.56
N VAL A 174 -25.41 -1.26 28.96
CA VAL A 174 -25.02 0.08 29.42
C VAL A 174 -25.42 0.29 30.88
N THR A 175 -26.65 -0.12 31.25
CA THR A 175 -27.14 -0.07 32.64
C THR A 175 -26.27 -0.92 33.57
N HIS A 176 -25.91 -2.13 33.13
CA HIS A 176 -25.03 -3.04 33.88
C HIS A 176 -23.64 -2.42 34.11
N TRP A 177 -23.00 -1.87 33.08
CA TRP A 177 -21.69 -1.23 33.19
C TRP A 177 -21.72 0.03 34.03
N ARG A 178 -22.77 0.86 33.90
CA ARG A 178 -22.99 2.04 34.75
C ARG A 178 -23.11 1.67 36.22
N ARG A 179 -23.86 0.61 36.55
CA ARG A 179 -23.95 0.08 37.93
C ARG A 179 -22.59 -0.40 38.43
N ARG A 180 -21.83 -1.12 37.60
CA ARG A 180 -20.47 -1.58 37.95
C ARG A 180 -19.52 -0.43 38.20
N LEU A 181 -19.52 0.60 37.35
CA LEU A 181 -18.71 1.81 37.54
C LEU A 181 -19.11 2.56 38.80
N ALA A 182 -20.40 2.66 39.12
CA ALA A 182 -20.84 3.27 40.38
C ALA A 182 -20.36 2.50 41.61
N ILE A 183 -20.31 1.16 41.55
CA ILE A 183 -19.75 0.32 42.64
C ILE A 183 -18.24 0.53 42.75
N VAL A 184 -17.53 0.55 41.62
CA VAL A 184 -16.07 0.75 41.58
C VAL A 184 -15.70 2.16 42.05
N GLY A 185 -16.38 3.20 41.57
CA GLY A 185 -16.19 4.59 42.00
C GLY A 185 -16.46 4.78 43.50
N ARG A 186 -17.48 4.10 44.05
CA ARG A 186 -17.72 4.05 45.51
C ARG A 186 -16.58 3.39 46.28
N LYS A 187 -16.00 2.32 45.74
CA LYS A 187 -14.84 1.62 46.34
C LYS A 187 -13.56 2.45 46.27
N LEU A 188 -13.37 3.22 45.19
CA LEU A 188 -12.17 4.02 44.95
C LEU A 188 -12.24 5.45 45.53
N ARG A 189 -13.37 5.87 46.12
CA ARG A 189 -13.58 7.22 46.69
C ARG A 189 -13.23 8.38 45.74
N LEU A 190 -13.34 8.16 44.43
CA LEU A 190 -13.13 9.18 43.40
C LEU A 190 -14.45 9.91 43.11
N LEU A 191 -14.75 10.95 43.90
CA LEU A 191 -15.71 12.04 43.61
C LEU A 191 -17.19 11.64 43.30
N PRO A 192 -18.15 12.59 43.38
CA PRO A 192 -19.55 12.23 43.58
C PRO A 192 -20.15 11.69 42.29
N VAL A 193 -20.26 10.36 42.20
CA VAL A 193 -21.21 9.72 41.30
C VAL A 193 -22.58 10.23 41.73
N VAL A 194 -23.13 11.24 41.03
CA VAL A 194 -24.46 11.76 41.27
C VAL A 194 -25.41 10.57 41.20
N PRO A 195 -25.96 10.10 42.33
CA PRO A 195 -27.01 9.13 42.29
C PRO A 195 -28.20 9.92 41.76
N ARG A 196 -28.54 9.77 40.47
CA ARG A 196 -29.83 10.26 40.01
C ARG A 196 -30.87 9.66 40.94
N GLY A 197 -31.56 10.57 41.62
CA GLY A 197 -32.56 10.27 42.63
C GLY A 197 -33.47 9.17 42.13
N ARG A 198 -33.66 8.20 43.00
CA ARG A 198 -34.61 7.11 42.90
C ARG A 198 -36.02 7.72 42.85
N GLY A 199 -36.46 8.14 41.67
CA GLY A 199 -37.83 8.51 41.39
C GLY A 199 -38.63 7.26 41.05
N LEU A 200 -39.74 7.09 41.76
CA LEU A 200 -40.90 6.28 41.38
C LEU A 200 -40.72 4.76 41.27
N TRP A 201 -40.52 4.08 42.41
CA TRP A 201 -41.16 2.77 42.67
C TRP A 201 -41.51 2.69 44.15
N GLY A 202 -42.74 3.08 44.47
CA GLY A 202 -43.32 3.08 45.81
C GLY A 202 -44.75 3.58 45.71
N GLY A 203 -45.67 2.69 45.31
CA GLY A 203 -47.10 2.96 45.24
C GLY A 203 -47.70 3.22 46.64
N PRO A 204 -48.87 3.87 46.71
CA PRO A 204 -49.48 4.28 47.96
C PRO A 204 -50.24 3.11 48.59
N SER A 205 -49.61 2.38 49.50
CA SER A 205 -50.29 1.51 50.47
C SER A 205 -49.32 1.06 51.55
N ALA A 206 -49.33 1.76 52.68
CA ALA A 206 -49.11 1.18 54.01
C ALA A 206 -49.29 2.29 55.06
N ILE A 207 -50.51 2.32 55.61
CA ILE A 207 -50.82 2.85 56.94
C ILE A 207 -50.01 2.06 57.96
N GLY A 208 -49.33 2.73 58.90
CA GLY A 208 -48.81 2.04 60.08
C GLY A 208 -47.60 2.70 60.76
N LEU A 209 -47.90 3.42 61.86
CA LEU A 209 -47.13 3.47 63.10
C LEU A 209 -45.64 3.92 63.10
N ALA A 210 -45.48 5.11 63.67
CA ALA A 210 -44.57 5.39 64.79
C ALA A 210 -43.04 5.30 64.58
N LYS A 211 -42.37 6.47 64.60
CA LYS A 211 -41.55 6.95 65.73
C LYS A 211 -40.66 8.12 65.29
N ARG A 212 -40.85 9.26 65.95
CA ARG A 212 -39.85 10.35 66.06
C ARG A 212 -38.65 9.82 66.89
N PRO A 213 -37.40 10.20 66.61
CA PRO A 213 -36.73 11.22 67.43
C PRO A 213 -35.65 12.02 66.63
N PRO A 214 -34.72 12.77 67.27
CA PRO A 214 -34.86 14.17 67.61
C PRO A 214 -33.96 15.09 66.77
N ALA A 215 -34.26 16.39 66.83
CA ALA A 215 -33.38 17.45 66.38
C ALA A 215 -32.12 17.48 67.26
N LEU A 216 -30.93 17.48 66.64
CA LEU A 216 -29.69 17.97 67.23
C LEU A 216 -28.79 18.52 66.10
N GLU A 217 -28.72 19.85 66.11
CA GLU A 217 -27.52 20.66 65.99
C GLU A 217 -26.59 20.57 64.78
N ARG A 218 -26.58 21.72 64.10
CA ARG A 218 -25.52 22.25 63.25
C ARG A 218 -24.13 21.97 63.82
N ARG A 219 -23.30 21.25 63.07
CA ARG A 219 -21.85 21.45 63.08
C ARG A 219 -21.36 21.82 61.68
N ARG A 220 -21.18 23.13 61.53
CA ARG A 220 -20.51 23.82 60.45
C ARG A 220 -19.00 23.60 60.63
N TRP A 221 -18.32 23.08 59.62
CA TRP A 221 -16.88 23.30 59.46
C TRP A 221 -16.69 24.16 58.22
N LEU A 222 -16.35 25.41 58.48
CA LEU A 222 -15.72 26.35 57.54
C LEU A 222 -14.22 26.33 57.82
N GLY A 223 -13.44 26.53 56.75
CA GLY A 223 -11.99 26.63 56.72
C GLY A 223 -11.50 25.79 55.54
N PHE A 224 -10.83 26.31 54.52
CA PHE A 224 -10.09 27.56 54.32
C PHE A 224 -10.05 27.74 52.78
N SER A 225 -10.49 28.88 52.21
CA SER A 225 -9.65 29.90 51.51
C SER A 225 -8.35 29.35 50.90
N ALA A 226 -7.91 29.65 49.69
CA ALA A 226 -7.97 30.83 48.83
C ALA A 226 -7.61 30.27 47.42
N GLU A 227 -7.71 30.93 46.27
CA GLU A 227 -7.26 32.28 45.94
C GLU A 227 -7.71 32.56 44.50
N ILE A 228 -7.88 33.84 44.23
CA ILE A 228 -8.34 34.43 42.98
C ILE A 228 -7.25 34.35 41.91
N THR A 229 -7.61 34.07 40.65
CA THR A 229 -7.02 34.84 39.53
C THR A 229 -8.00 34.89 38.36
N ILE A 230 -8.68 36.03 38.27
CA ILE A 230 -9.23 36.52 37.01
C ILE A 230 -8.03 37.02 36.20
N ALA A 231 -7.87 36.53 34.98
CA ALA A 231 -7.11 37.21 33.94
C ALA A 231 -8.01 37.34 32.71
N GLU A 232 -8.72 38.47 32.65
CA GLU A 232 -9.14 39.08 31.39
C GLU A 232 -7.90 39.50 30.59
N ARG A 233 -7.79 39.01 29.36
CA ARG A 233 -7.09 39.64 28.22
C ARG A 233 -7.52 38.87 26.97
N GLY A 234 -8.25 39.41 26.01
CA GLY A 234 -8.16 40.73 25.42
C GLY A 234 -7.58 40.59 24.01
N GLY A 235 -8.45 40.57 23.00
CA GLY A 235 -8.14 40.63 21.57
C GLY A 235 -9.41 40.39 20.76
N ARG A 236 -10.18 41.42 20.31
CA ARG A 236 -9.97 42.19 19.05
C ARG A 236 -9.51 41.26 17.92
N GLN A 237 -10.22 41.09 16.80
CA GLN A 237 -10.75 42.14 15.93
C GLN A 237 -11.60 41.54 14.79
N GLU A 238 -12.55 42.36 14.31
CA GLU A 238 -12.94 42.57 12.89
C GLU A 238 -13.53 41.41 12.05
N VAL A 239 -14.80 41.49 11.64
CA VAL A 239 -15.32 42.21 10.45
C VAL A 239 -14.96 41.49 9.14
N THR A 240 -15.92 40.80 8.50
CA THR A 240 -16.59 41.20 7.23
C THR A 240 -17.48 40.08 6.66
N ARG A 241 -18.66 40.51 6.17
CA ARG A 241 -19.35 40.17 4.91
C ARG A 241 -19.16 38.79 4.25
N TYR A 242 -20.27 38.13 3.97
CA TYR A 242 -20.87 37.72 2.66
C TYR A 242 -22.01 36.76 3.04
N GLY A 243 -23.30 36.94 2.72
CA GLY A 243 -23.88 37.34 1.44
C GLY A 243 -24.40 36.10 0.71
N GLY A 244 -25.72 35.86 0.72
CA GLY A 244 -26.43 35.18 -0.38
C GLY A 244 -27.07 33.82 -0.13
N ARG A 245 -28.39 33.80 0.16
CA ARG A 245 -29.47 33.32 -0.74
C ARG A 245 -30.79 33.23 0.04
N GLY A 246 -31.80 33.93 -0.47
CA GLY A 246 -33.15 34.04 0.07
C GLY A 246 -33.75 35.32 -0.47
#